data_AF-A0A2R6LC27-F1
#
_entry.id   AF-A0A2R6LC27-F1
#
_cell.length_a   1.000
_cell.length_b   1.000
_cell.length_c   1.000
_cell.angle_alpha   90.00
_cell.angle_beta   90.00
_cell.angle_gamma   90.00
#
_symmetry.space_group_name_H-M   'P 1'
#
loop_
_entity.id
_entity.type
_entity.pdbx_description
1 polymer ?
#
loop_
_entity_poly.entity_id
_entity_poly.type
_entity_poly.pdbx_seq_one_letter_code
_entity_poly.pdbx_strand_id
1 'polypeptide(L)' 'MVERPAFDRYDIAAFATAAGLLVLGYVVYPDRIFQYGVWLAIFIIWMMWFVYYGTKWVYTVDTEP' A
#
# COMPACT_ATOMS: atom_id res chain seq x y z
N MET A 1 -21.87 -7.95 12.50
CA MET A 1 -21.11 -6.87 11.84
C MET A 1 -19.66 -7.31 11.88
N VAL A 2 -19.01 -7.50 10.73
CA VAL A 2 -17.61 -7.93 10.69
C VAL A 2 -16.78 -6.80 11.33
N GLU A 3 -16.11 -7.10 12.44
CA GLU A 3 -15.27 -6.15 13.15
C GLU A 3 -14.12 -5.75 12.22
N ARG A 4 -13.90 -4.44 12.04
CA ARG A 4 -12.89 -3.94 11.11
C ARG A 4 -11.52 -4.43 11.63
N PRO A 5 -10.71 -5.14 10.82
CA PRO A 5 -9.39 -5.59 11.24
C PRO A 5 -8.59 -4.41 11.80
N ALA A 6 -7.85 -4.64 12.89
CA ALA A 6 -7.02 -3.60 13.49
C ALA A 6 -6.06 -3.04 12.43
N PHE A 7 -5.94 -1.72 12.38
CA PHE A 7 -5.00 -1.04 11.48
C PHE A 7 -3.59 -1.54 11.77
N ASP A 8 -2.97 -2.19 10.80
CA ASP A 8 -1.72 -2.91 11.00
C ASP A 8 -0.53 -2.08 10.48
N ARG A 9 0.66 -2.37 10.99
CA ARG A 9 1.91 -1.68 10.62
C ARG A 9 2.18 -1.74 9.10
N TYR A 10 1.73 -2.81 8.44
CA TYR A 10 1.88 -2.99 7.00
C TYR A 10 0.96 -2.06 6.20
N ASP A 11 -0.22 -1.71 6.74
CA ASP A 11 -1.12 -0.74 6.10
C ASP A 11 -0.47 0.64 6.11
N ILE A 12 0.07 1.04 7.27
CA ILE A 12 0.81 2.30 7.41
C ILE A 12 2.03 2.32 6.50
N ALA A 13 2.79 1.22 6.42
CA ALA A 13 3.95 1.11 5.56
C ALA A 13 3.59 1.26 4.07
N ALA A 14 2.48 0.65 3.63
CA ALA A 14 2.02 0.76 2.24
C ALA A 14 1.67 2.22 1.87
N PHE A 15 0.88 2.90 2.71
CA PHE A 15 0.53 4.31 2.50
C PHE A 15 1.74 5.24 2.58
N ALA A 16 2.62 5.04 3.55
CA ALA A 16 3.84 5.83 3.69
C ALA A 16 4.77 5.66 2.49
N THR A 17 4.92 4.44 1.99
CA THR A 17 5.75 4.16 0.81
C THR A 17 5.16 4.81 -0.44
N ALA A 18 3.85 4.70 -0.66
CA ALA A 18 3.18 5.35 -1.78
C ALA A 18 3.34 6.88 -1.73
N ALA A 19 3.16 7.50 -0.56
CA ALA A 19 3.37 8.93 -0.36
C ALA A 19 4.82 9.34 -0.65
N GLY A 20 5.80 8.58 -0.15
CA GLY A 20 7.22 8.83 -0.41
C GLY A 20 7.57 8.76 -1.90
N LEU A 21 7.02 7.77 -2.62
CA LEU A 21 7.20 7.63 -4.06
C LEU A 21 6.60 8.82 -4.84
N LEU A 22 5.44 9.34 -4.42
CA LEU A 22 4.86 10.55 -5.02
C LEU A 22 5.76 11.77 -4.78
N VAL A 23 6.32 11.93 -3.58
CA VAL A 23 7.28 13.02 -3.29
C VAL A 23 8.50 12.90 -4.21
N LEU A 24 9.04 11.70 -4.40
CA LEU A 24 10.15 11.48 -5.34
C LEU A 24 9.75 11.86 -6.77
N GLY A 25 8.58 11.41 -7.23
CA GLY A 25 8.10 11.62 -8.61
C GLY A 25 7.69 13.04 -8.96
N TYR A 26 7.27 13.84 -7.98
CA TYR A 26 6.75 15.20 -8.22
C TYR A 26 7.61 16.32 -7.65
N VAL A 27 8.42 16.05 -6.61
CA VAL A 27 9.22 17.08 -5.93
C VAL A 27 10.71 16.93 -6.25
N VAL A 28 11.25 15.70 -6.16
CA VAL A 28 12.70 15.48 -6.31
C VAL A 28 13.10 15.36 -7.77
N TYR A 29 12.37 14.58 -8.56
CA TYR A 29 12.67 14.37 -9.98
C TYR A 29 11.38 14.40 -10.83
N PRO A 30 10.85 15.60 -11.14
CA PRO A 30 9.56 15.79 -11.83
C PRO A 30 9.62 15.50 -13.34
N ASP A 31 10.27 14.41 -13.73
CA ASP A 31 10.29 13.92 -15.10
C ASP A 31 9.07 13.05 -15.41
N ARG A 32 8.52 13.16 -16.62
CA ARG A 32 7.30 12.43 -17.01
C ARG A 32 7.50 10.92 -17.07
N ILE A 33 8.66 10.44 -17.54
CA ILE A 33 8.94 9.01 -17.61
C ILE A 33 9.09 8.46 -16.18
N PHE A 34 9.76 9.20 -15.32
CA PHE A 34 9.91 8.83 -13.92
C PHE A 34 8.56 8.78 -13.16
N GLN A 35 7.66 9.74 -13.40
CA GLN A 35 6.31 9.72 -12.84
C GLN A 35 5.50 8.48 -13.25
N TYR A 36 5.61 8.03 -14.51
CA TYR A 36 4.95 6.80 -14.93
C TYR A 36 5.52 5.57 -14.21
N GLY A 37 6.84 5.52 -14.01
CA GLY A 37 7.48 4.46 -13.21
C GLY A 37 7.04 4.47 -11.75
N VAL A 38 6.95 5.66 -11.14
CA VAL A 38 6.44 5.86 -9.77
C VAL A 38 5.00 5.37 -9.64
N TRP A 39 4.12 5.72 -10.58
CA TRP A 39 2.73 5.27 -10.58
C TRP A 39 2.60 3.75 -10.74
N LEU A 40 3.43 3.14 -11.58
CA LEU A 40 3.48 1.68 -11.71
C LEU A 40 3.91 1.02 -10.39
N ALA A 41 4.91 1.56 -9.71
CA ALA A 41 5.36 1.06 -8.41
C ALA A 41 4.27 1.20 -7.33
N ILE A 42 3.59 2.35 -7.27
CA ILE A 42 2.45 2.57 -6.37
C ILE A 42 1.35 1.55 -6.65
N PHE A 43 1.04 1.28 -7.91
CA PHE A 43 0.03 0.30 -8.30
C PHE A 43 0.38 -1.12 -7.83
N ILE A 44 1.64 -1.54 -7.94
CA ILE A 44 2.11 -2.84 -7.44
C ILE A 44 1.98 -2.92 -5.91
N ILE A 45 2.41 -1.89 -5.19
CA ILE A 45 2.28 -1.81 -3.72
C ILE A 45 0.81 -1.89 -3.33
N TRP A 46 -0.06 -1.18 -4.05
CA TRP A 46 -1.50 -1.20 -3.81
C TRP A 46 -2.10 -2.59 -4.04
N MET A 47 -1.72 -3.29 -5.12
CA MET A 47 -2.14 -4.67 -5.36
C MET A 47 -1.72 -5.62 -4.25
N MET A 48 -0.46 -5.52 -3.81
CA MET A 48 0.06 -6.35 -2.71
C MET A 48 -0.69 -6.09 -1.41
N TRP A 49 -0.91 -4.81 -1.06
CA TRP A 49 -1.69 -4.42 0.11
C TRP A 49 -3.14 -4.89 0.02
N PHE A 50 -3.78 -4.75 -1.15
CA PHE A 50 -5.16 -5.16 -1.37
C PHE A 50 -5.33 -6.67 -1.19
N VAL A 51 -4.41 -7.47 -1.74
CA VAL A 51 -4.42 -8.94 -1.57
C VAL A 51 -4.20 -9.30 -0.11
N TYR A 52 -3.23 -8.67 0.57
CA TYR A 52 -2.96 -8.92 1.99
C TYR A 52 -4.17 -8.57 2.87
N TYR A 53 -4.77 -7.39 2.66
CA TYR A 53 -6.00 -6.98 3.35
C TYR A 53 -7.15 -7.97 3.06
N GLY A 54 -7.29 -8.41 1.81
CA GLY A 54 -8.23 -9.46 1.41
C GLY A 54 -8.01 -10.77 2.17
N THR A 55 -6.75 -11.20 2.35
CA THR A 55 -6.45 -12.39 3.15
C THR A 55 -6.81 -12.22 4.62
N LYS A 56 -6.56 -11.05 5.21
CA LYS A 56 -6.99 -10.75 6.58
C LYS A 56 -8.51 -10.79 6.73
N TRP A 57 -9.24 -10.30 5.73
CA TRP A 57 -10.70 -10.25 5.75
C TRP A 57 -11.37 -11.62 5.50
N VAL A 58 -10.81 -12.45 4.61
CA VAL A 58 -11.38 -13.74 4.21
C VAL A 58 -10.91 -14.88 5.12
N TYR A 59 -9.65 -14.89 5.52
CA TYR A 59 -9.05 -16.02 6.24
C TYR A 59 -8.90 -15.78 7.74
N THR A 60 -9.15 -14.56 8.25
CA THR A 60 -9.07 -14.25 9.69
C THR A 60 -7.72 -14.71 10.29
N VAL A 61 -6.64 -14.56 9.53
CA VAL A 61 -5.30 -15.07 9.90
C VAL A 61 -4.76 -14.39 11.18
N ASP A 62 -5.32 -13.24 11.56
CA ASP A 62 -4.96 -12.50 12.78
C ASP A 62 -5.82 -12.89 14.00
N THR A 63 -6.67 -13.92 13.92
CA THR A 63 -7.55 -14.36 15.05
C THR A 63 -6.98 -15.48 15.91
N GLU A 64 -5.69 -15.79 15.82
CA GLU A 64 -5.05 -16.73 16.74
C GLU A 64 -4.06 -15.98 17.67
N PRO A 65 -4.18 -16.15 19.01
CA PRO A 65 -3.33 -15.50 20.01
C PRO A 65 -1.89 -16.04 20.07
#